data_AF-A0A418WB25-F1
#
_entry.id   AF-A0A418WB25-F1
#
_cell.length_a   1.000
_cell.length_b   1.000
_cell.length_c   1.000
_cell.angle_alpha   90.00
_cell.angle_beta   90.00
_cell.angle_gamma   90.00
#
_symmetry.space_group_name_H-M   'P 1'
#
loop_
_entity.id
_entity.type
_entity.pdbx_description
1 polymer ?
#
loop_
_entity_poly.entity_id
_entity_poly.type
_entity_poly.pdbx_seq_one_letter_code
_entity_poly.pdbx_strand_id
1 'polypeptide(L)'
;MSGMRSNLFASDRRLQACLVDHAAHVTPGCEGFFVALVQYALVLLDGARIDGREMQAMTYGPTTARAVLTYKTRRNIVNHSYQQSADDIVGKMTIAALDREMATYERMARR
;
A
#
# COMPACT_ATOMS: atom_id res chain seq x y z
N MET A 1 10.41 18.79 -1.02
CA MET A 1 10.26 17.34 -1.27
C MET A 1 9.84 16.69 0.04
N SER A 2 8.57 16.32 0.17
CA SER A 2 8.08 15.63 1.37
C SER A 2 8.23 14.13 1.14
N GLY A 3 9.25 13.51 1.74
CA GLY A 3 9.43 12.07 1.72
C GLY A 3 8.36 11.33 2.54
N MET A 4 8.38 10.01 2.44
CA MET A 4 7.54 9.13 3.28
C MET A 4 7.82 9.35 4.77
N ARG A 5 6.76 9.24 5.58
CA ARG A 5 6.74 9.54 7.01
C ARG A 5 6.81 8.30 7.88
N SER A 6 6.29 7.17 7.40
CA SER A 6 6.34 5.90 8.13
C SER A 6 7.74 5.31 8.09
N ASN A 7 8.16 4.69 9.20
CA ASN A 7 9.43 3.95 9.23
C ASN A 7 9.37 2.76 8.27
N LEU A 8 8.19 2.14 8.11
CA LEU A 8 7.97 1.02 7.20
C LEU A 8 8.34 1.34 5.74
N PHE A 9 7.96 2.52 5.22
CA PHE A 9 8.17 2.86 3.81
C PHE A 9 9.32 3.83 3.55
N ALA A 10 9.75 4.60 4.55
CA ALA A 10 10.76 5.66 4.36
C ALA A 10 12.11 5.17 3.84
N SER A 11 12.48 3.90 4.04
CA SER A 11 13.73 3.35 3.50
C SER A 11 13.61 2.78 2.08
N ASP A 12 12.39 2.56 1.56
CA ASP A 12 12.20 1.92 0.26
C ASP A 12 12.09 2.96 -0.87
N ARG A 13 13.11 2.99 -1.75
CA ARG A 13 13.16 3.95 -2.86
C ARG A 13 12.04 3.75 -3.88
N ARG A 14 11.58 2.51 -4.08
CA ARG A 14 10.54 2.20 -5.07
C ARG A 14 9.18 2.70 -4.57
N LEU A 15 8.86 2.48 -3.30
CA LEU A 15 7.66 3.02 -2.69
C LEU A 15 7.71 4.55 -2.64
N GLN A 16 8.86 5.16 -2.33
CA GLN A 16 9.02 6.61 -2.46
C GLN A 16 8.75 7.10 -3.90
N ALA A 17 9.25 6.39 -4.91
CA ALA A 17 8.98 6.73 -6.31
C ALA A 17 7.49 6.61 -6.65
N CYS A 18 6.77 5.65 -6.05
CA CYS A 18 5.32 5.48 -6.21
C CYS A 18 4.51 6.72 -5.76
N LEU A 19 5.07 7.63 -4.96
CA LEU A 19 4.41 8.91 -4.62
C LEU A 19 4.36 9.88 -5.80
N VAL A 20 5.27 9.76 -6.78
CA VAL A 20 5.47 10.78 -7.83
C VAL A 20 5.49 10.23 -9.25
N ASP A 21 5.75 8.94 -9.43
CA ASP A 21 5.86 8.27 -10.73
C ASP A 21 4.80 7.15 -10.88
N HIS A 22 4.09 7.17 -12.02
CA HIS A 22 3.10 6.14 -12.36
C HIS A 22 3.74 4.80 -12.72
N ALA A 23 4.95 4.80 -13.29
CA ALA A 23 5.68 3.57 -13.59
C ALA A 23 6.10 2.80 -12.32
N ALA A 24 6.13 3.49 -11.17
CA ALA A 24 6.47 2.91 -9.88
C ALA A 24 5.25 2.37 -9.10
N HIS A 25 4.05 2.43 -9.66
CA HIS A 25 2.85 1.85 -9.03
C HIS A 25 3.05 0.35 -8.74
N VAL A 26 2.44 -0.12 -7.64
CA VAL A 26 2.43 -1.54 -7.31
C VAL A 26 1.11 -2.14 -7.78
N THR A 27 1.21 -3.08 -8.72
CA THR A 27 0.08 -3.70 -9.42
C THR A 27 0.08 -5.22 -9.21
N PRO A 28 -1.04 -5.91 -9.49
CA PRO A 28 -1.06 -7.36 -9.59
C PRO A 28 0.09 -7.91 -10.44
N GLY A 29 0.72 -8.99 -9.96
CA GLY A 29 1.90 -9.60 -10.57
C GLY A 29 3.24 -8.97 -10.18
N CYS A 30 3.26 -7.83 -9.49
CA CYS A 30 4.49 -7.34 -8.87
C CYS A 30 5.02 -8.34 -7.82
N GLU A 31 6.34 -8.44 -7.70
CA GLU A 31 7.01 -9.28 -6.72
C GLU A 31 8.19 -8.53 -6.10
N GLY A 32 8.41 -8.75 -4.80
CA GLY A 32 9.60 -8.32 -4.09
C GLY A 32 9.30 -7.60 -2.78
N PHE A 33 10.36 -7.17 -2.09
CA PHE A 33 10.25 -6.64 -0.73
C PHE A 33 9.27 -5.47 -0.58
N PHE A 34 9.20 -4.57 -1.57
CA PHE A 34 8.24 -3.46 -1.58
C PHE A 34 6.77 -3.92 -1.55
N VAL A 35 6.45 -5.09 -2.12
CA VAL A 35 5.11 -5.70 -2.03
C VAL A 35 4.86 -6.18 -0.61
N ALA A 36 5.83 -6.85 0.01
CA ALA A 36 5.71 -7.32 1.40
C ALA A 36 5.46 -6.16 2.38
N LEU A 37 6.10 -5.01 2.18
CA LEU A 37 5.84 -3.81 2.98
C LEU A 37 4.38 -3.32 2.83
N VAL A 38 3.85 -3.28 1.61
CA VAL A 38 2.45 -2.92 1.35
C VAL A 38 1.51 -3.91 2.02
N GLN A 39 1.74 -5.22 1.83
CA GLN A 39 0.95 -6.27 2.45
C GLN A 39 0.95 -6.15 3.99
N TYR A 40 2.12 -5.93 4.58
CA TYR A 40 2.27 -5.74 6.02
C TYR A 40 1.47 -4.54 6.54
N ALA A 41 1.49 -3.41 5.83
CA ALA A 41 0.69 -2.25 6.19
C ALA A 41 -0.82 -2.54 6.12
N LEU A 42 -1.29 -3.24 5.10
CA LEU A 42 -2.70 -3.63 4.97
C LEU A 42 -3.14 -4.55 6.11
N VAL A 43 -2.28 -5.49 6.52
CA VAL A 43 -2.54 -6.37 7.66
C VAL A 43 -2.64 -5.56 8.95
N LEU A 44 -1.70 -4.65 9.21
CA LEU A 44 -1.69 -3.87 10.45
C LEU A 44 -2.83 -2.84 10.55
N LEU A 45 -3.12 -2.13 9.45
CA LEU A 45 -4.11 -1.05 9.46
C LEU A 45 -5.55 -1.55 9.37
N ASP A 46 -5.78 -2.62 8.60
CA ASP A 46 -7.13 -3.08 8.26
C ASP A 46 -7.41 -4.53 8.69
N GLY A 47 -6.45 -5.24 9.30
CA GLY A 47 -6.60 -6.66 9.60
C GLY A 47 -6.77 -7.51 8.34
N ALA A 48 -6.17 -7.07 7.23
CA ALA A 48 -6.35 -7.71 5.92
C ALA A 48 -5.95 -9.19 5.96
N ARG A 49 -6.76 -10.05 5.33
CA ARG A 49 -6.50 -11.48 5.19
C ARG A 49 -5.86 -11.74 3.82
N ILE A 50 -4.53 -11.77 3.80
CA ILE A 50 -3.71 -12.06 2.63
C ILE A 50 -3.22 -13.51 2.72
N ASP A 51 -3.22 -14.23 1.60
CA ASP A 51 -2.78 -15.61 1.52
C ASP A 51 -1.32 -15.74 1.96
N GLY A 52 -1.03 -16.73 2.80
CA GLY A 52 0.32 -16.94 3.34
C GLY A 52 1.37 -17.19 2.26
N ARG A 53 1.00 -17.75 1.11
CA ARG A 53 1.89 -17.96 -0.04
C ARG A 53 2.24 -16.65 -0.73
N GLU A 54 1.27 -15.74 -0.86
CA GLU A 54 1.52 -14.39 -1.39
C GLU A 54 2.45 -13.60 -0.47
N MET A 55 2.25 -13.70 0.85
CA MET A 55 3.12 -13.07 1.85
C MET A 55 4.54 -13.64 1.83
N GLN A 56 4.67 -14.98 1.78
CA GLN A 56 5.97 -15.67 1.76
C GLN A 56 6.75 -15.39 0.48
N ALA A 57 6.07 -15.40 -0.67
CA ALA A 57 6.67 -15.10 -1.96
C ALA A 57 6.83 -13.60 -2.22
N MET A 58 6.28 -12.75 -1.34
CA MET A 58 6.23 -11.29 -1.54
C MET A 58 5.60 -10.91 -2.89
N THR A 59 4.57 -11.66 -3.29
CA THR A 59 3.90 -11.49 -4.59
C THR A 59 2.57 -10.80 -4.41
N TYR A 60 2.28 -9.89 -5.34
CA TYR A 60 1.00 -9.20 -5.40
C TYR A 60 0.00 -10.09 -6.14
N GLY A 61 -0.58 -11.03 -5.40
CA GLY A 61 -1.59 -11.94 -5.91
C GLY A 61 -3.03 -11.47 -5.67
N PRO A 62 -4.01 -12.34 -5.94
CA PRO A 62 -5.43 -12.00 -5.86
C PRO A 62 -5.88 -11.55 -4.46
N THR A 63 -5.31 -12.11 -3.39
CA THR A 63 -5.72 -11.74 -2.02
C THR A 63 -5.12 -10.40 -1.60
N THR A 64 -3.91 -10.08 -2.07
CA THR A 64 -3.31 -8.73 -1.93
C THR A 64 -4.13 -7.69 -2.70
N ALA A 65 -4.51 -7.97 -3.94
CA ALA A 65 -5.36 -7.09 -4.75
C ALA A 65 -6.69 -6.78 -4.06
N ARG A 66 -7.36 -7.81 -3.53
CA ARG A 66 -8.60 -7.65 -2.76
C ARG A 66 -8.40 -6.82 -1.49
N ALA A 67 -7.28 -7.00 -0.79
CA ALA A 67 -6.95 -6.22 0.39
C ALA A 67 -6.80 -4.73 0.05
N VAL A 68 -6.11 -4.41 -1.05
CA VAL A 68 -5.97 -3.03 -1.54
C VAL A 68 -7.31 -2.43 -1.95
N LEU A 69 -8.13 -3.16 -2.69
CA LEU A 69 -9.47 -2.71 -3.06
C LEU A 69 -10.33 -2.41 -1.83
N THR A 70 -10.27 -3.28 -0.82
CA THR A 70 -11.00 -3.10 0.44
C THR A 70 -10.51 -1.86 1.19
N TYR A 71 -9.20 -1.71 1.33
CA TYR A 71 -8.56 -0.56 1.98
C TYR A 71 -8.99 0.76 1.33
N LYS A 72 -8.93 0.82 -0.01
CA LYS A 72 -9.32 2.00 -0.77
C LYS A 72 -10.81 2.29 -0.68
N THR A 73 -11.65 1.27 -0.75
CA THR A 73 -13.11 1.43 -0.63
C THR A 73 -13.49 2.00 0.73
N ARG A 74 -12.92 1.49 1.82
CA ARG A 74 -13.19 1.97 3.20
C ARG A 74 -12.81 3.44 3.41
N ARG A 75 -11.79 3.91 2.68
CA ARG A 75 -11.24 5.27 2.79
C ARG A 75 -11.68 6.20 1.65
N ASN A 76 -12.54 5.71 0.75
CA ASN A 76 -12.94 6.39 -0.48
C ASN A 76 -11.74 6.94 -1.28
N ILE A 77 -10.69 6.14 -1.43
CA ILE A 77 -9.49 6.50 -2.20
C ILE A 77 -9.77 6.19 -3.67
N VAL A 78 -10.38 7.15 -4.36
CA VAL A 78 -10.68 7.09 -5.80
C VAL A 78 -10.10 8.32 -6.48
N ASN A 79 -9.39 8.12 -7.59
CA ASN A 79 -9.02 9.24 -8.43
C ASN A 79 -10.21 9.59 -9.34
N HIS A 80 -11.11 10.44 -8.84
CA HIS A 80 -12.35 10.80 -9.56
C HIS A 80 -12.11 11.45 -10.93
N SER A 81 -10.92 11.96 -11.20
CA SER A 81 -10.56 12.47 -12.52
C SER A 81 -10.35 11.38 -13.58
N TYR A 82 -10.15 10.12 -13.15
CA TYR A 82 -9.84 8.99 -14.04
C TYR A 82 -10.76 7.78 -13.83
N GLN A 83 -11.35 7.61 -12.65
CA GLN A 83 -12.09 6.41 -12.27
C GLN A 83 -13.33 6.75 -11.46
N GLN A 84 -14.41 6.00 -11.69
CA GLN A 84 -15.65 6.10 -10.92
C GLN A 84 -15.65 5.18 -9.68
N SER A 85 -14.80 4.15 -9.66
CA SER A 85 -14.67 3.18 -8.58
C SER A 85 -13.21 2.97 -8.20
N ALA A 86 -12.96 2.46 -6.99
CA ALA A 86 -11.62 2.11 -6.55
C ALA A 86 -11.07 0.93 -7.39
N ASP A 87 -9.87 1.07 -7.94
CA ASP A 87 -9.09 -0.06 -8.48
C ASP A 87 -8.32 -0.82 -7.38
N ASP A 88 -7.67 -1.92 -7.77
CA ASP A 88 -6.80 -2.77 -6.94
C ASP A 88 -5.30 -2.46 -7.11
N ILE A 89 -4.96 -1.24 -7.54
CA ILE A 89 -3.60 -0.76 -7.75
C ILE A 89 -3.19 0.18 -6.61
N VAL A 90 -1.97 -0.01 -6.12
CA VAL A 90 -1.34 0.94 -5.20
C VAL A 90 -0.62 2.00 -6.04
N GLY A 91 -1.36 3.08 -6.30
CA GLY A 91 -0.82 4.30 -6.90
C GLY A 91 -0.50 5.39 -5.88
N LYS A 92 -0.18 6.59 -6.37
CA LYS A 92 0.21 7.77 -5.59
C LYS A 92 -0.69 8.05 -4.37
N MET A 93 -2.01 8.08 -4.59
CA MET A 93 -2.98 8.36 -3.52
C MET A 93 -3.00 7.24 -2.47
N THR A 94 -2.95 5.99 -2.92
CA THR A 94 -2.99 4.82 -2.04
C THR A 94 -1.73 4.73 -1.18
N ILE A 95 -0.53 4.87 -1.79
CA ILE A 95 0.72 4.79 -1.03
C ILE A 95 0.88 5.97 -0.06
N ALA A 96 0.42 7.17 -0.43
CA ALA A 96 0.40 8.32 0.48
C ALA A 96 -0.55 8.11 1.67
N ALA A 97 -1.70 7.46 1.45
CA ALA A 97 -2.62 7.13 2.53
C ALA A 97 -2.02 6.09 3.47
N LEU A 98 -1.50 4.98 2.92
CA LEU A 98 -0.83 3.93 3.70
C LEU A 98 0.31 4.51 4.55
N ASP A 99 1.15 5.35 3.96
CA ASP A 99 2.29 5.97 4.66
C ASP A 99 1.86 6.83 5.85
N ARG A 100 0.86 7.70 5.64
CA ARG A 100 0.33 8.57 6.70
C ARG A 100 -0.30 7.78 7.85
N GLU A 101 -1.03 6.72 7.52
CA GLU A 101 -1.70 5.88 8.52
C GLU A 101 -0.70 5.01 9.27
N MET A 102 0.25 4.39 8.57
CA MET A 102 1.35 3.66 9.20
C MET A 102 2.17 4.56 10.13
N ALA A 103 2.50 5.78 9.72
CA ALA A 103 3.21 6.73 10.58
C ALA A 103 2.41 7.07 11.86
N THR A 104 1.07 7.10 11.76
CA THR A 104 0.20 7.32 12.91
C THR A 104 0.17 6.08 13.82
N TYR A 105 0.03 4.89 13.23
CA TYR A 105 0.07 3.61 13.94
C TYR A 105 1.39 3.41 14.70
N GLU A 106 2.53 3.59 14.03
CA GLU A 106 3.86 3.44 14.62
C GLU A 106 4.10 4.42 15.79
N ARG A 107 3.60 5.65 15.68
CA ARG A 107 3.69 6.64 16.75
C ARG A 107 2.81 6.28 17.96
N MET A 108 1.67 5.64 17.74
CA MET A 108 0.80 5.15 18.81
C MET A 108 1.39 3.91 19.48
N ALA A 109 1.95 2.97 18.72
CA ALA A 109 2.55 1.74 19.23
C ALA A 109 3.84 1.97 20.05
N ARG A 110 4.45 3.16 19.96
CA ARG A 110 5.63 3.56 20.75
C ARG A 110 5.28 4.23 22.10
N ARG A 111 3.99 4.36 22.42
CA ARG A 111 3.51 4.87 23.72
C ARG A 111 3.14 3.72 24.63
#